data_AF-A0A6B3MWY3-F1
#
_entry.id   AF-A0A6B3MWY3-F1
#
_cell.length_a   1.000
_cell.length_b   1.000
_cell.length_c   1.000
_cell.angle_alpha   90.00
_cell.angle_beta   90.00
_cell.angle_gamma   90.00
#
_symmetry.space_group_name_H-M   'P 1'
#
loop_
_entity.id
_entity.type
_entity.pdbx_description
1 polymer ?
#
loop_
_entity_poly.entity_id
_entity_poly.type
_entity_poly.pdbx_seq_one_letter_code
_entity_poly.pdbx_strand_id
1 'polypeptide(L)'
;MTIKNTNSKNHSINLILCGLAFQFIPLLTLGLISQKNERFLASLYPPLSLLIILLILGLLLYGYVPLVKGCRLYIHDKGYPSNWGWLGLLSIWGLSVLFLFPTKRNKLYSEESLAKDSINHPFNKLNIPEFLLFWFLGFPIYILTIVGLFGLVNNRDFSELIENADFNAVIGVIVSLFIGLFLFLEIRRVGFDLRKFGIFNLGILKHQKNLKLIIFIVIIEYAFAWGFYSLNLYYISFIFPDYVEKFINESCFTNVIGLIFCSFSAIVCAPLLEELICRGIILQKWAMKWGIKAGIFTSSLLFAIFHLRFDIVGLFIAGTIFCVLYFKTGKLIVPILCHSLYNTIVTIFRIRHYYSSSNVDFISVNDYRASMEPLLGQKAIVAAISFAVIMVFLYRNFPKQDDILPYYRNPK
;
A
#
# COMPACT_ATOMS: atom_id res chain seq x y z
N MET A 1 30.57 -21.85 11.13
CA MET A 1 30.51 -20.83 12.21
C MET A 1 29.21 -20.04 12.05
N THR A 2 28.49 -19.84 13.14
CA THR A 2 27.02 -19.75 13.25
C THR A 2 26.37 -18.45 12.74
N ILE A 3 25.62 -18.58 11.64
CA ILE A 3 24.55 -17.67 11.21
C ILE A 3 23.35 -17.84 12.18
N LYS A 4 23.36 -17.18 13.34
CA LYS A 4 22.26 -17.33 14.33
C LYS A 4 21.42 -16.07 14.62
N ASN A 5 21.82 -14.87 14.21
CA ASN A 5 21.08 -13.65 14.58
C ASN A 5 20.00 -13.19 13.58
N THR A 6 20.01 -13.63 12.32
CA THR A 6 18.93 -13.33 11.36
C THR A 6 17.72 -14.25 11.51
N ASN A 7 17.89 -15.42 12.12
CA ASN A 7 16.81 -16.39 12.31
C ASN A 7 15.86 -16.05 13.47
N SER A 8 16.31 -15.40 14.56
CA SER A 8 15.41 -15.08 15.70
C SER A 8 14.39 -14.00 15.34
N LYS A 9 14.82 -12.94 14.65
CA LYS A 9 13.94 -11.83 14.25
C LYS A 9 12.90 -12.24 13.21
N ASN A 10 13.27 -13.11 12.27
CA ASN A 10 12.29 -13.69 11.34
C ASN A 10 11.31 -14.62 12.06
N HIS A 11 11.77 -15.36 13.06
CA HIS A 11 10.91 -16.23 13.86
C HIS A 11 9.89 -15.44 14.69
N SER A 12 10.29 -14.36 15.37
CA SER A 12 9.37 -13.54 16.17
C SER A 12 8.30 -12.88 15.30
N ILE A 13 8.67 -12.33 14.14
CA ILE A 13 7.71 -11.75 13.19
C ILE A 13 6.78 -12.83 12.61
N ASN A 14 7.27 -14.03 12.28
CA ASN A 14 6.42 -15.11 11.79
C ASN A 14 5.38 -15.55 12.84
N LEU A 15 5.75 -15.58 14.12
CA LEU A 15 4.81 -15.86 15.20
C LEU A 15 3.75 -14.76 15.35
N ILE A 16 4.15 -13.49 15.22
CA ILE A 16 3.21 -12.35 15.20
C ILE A 16 2.22 -12.50 14.03
N LEU A 17 2.72 -12.73 12.82
CA LEU A 17 1.89 -12.91 11.62
C LEU A 17 0.93 -14.10 11.76
N CYS A 18 1.42 -15.21 12.29
CA CYS A 18 0.61 -16.40 12.57
C CYS A 18 -0.52 -16.09 13.55
N GLY A 19 -0.22 -15.39 14.65
CA GLY A 19 -1.22 -14.98 15.63
C GLY A 19 -2.27 -14.04 15.04
N LEU A 20 -1.85 -13.03 14.27
CA LEU A 20 -2.77 -12.13 13.57
C LEU A 20 -3.64 -12.88 12.56
N ALA A 21 -3.08 -13.85 11.83
CA ALA A 21 -3.83 -14.65 10.87
C ALA A 21 -4.96 -15.44 11.55
N PHE A 22 -4.67 -16.10 12.67
CA PHE A 22 -5.67 -16.82 13.47
C PHE A 22 -6.75 -15.89 14.05
N GLN A 23 -6.37 -14.67 14.43
CA GLN A 23 -7.32 -13.69 14.97
C GLN A 23 -8.24 -13.11 13.89
N PHE A 24 -7.71 -12.67 12.74
CA PHE A 24 -8.45 -11.82 11.81
C PHE A 24 -8.96 -12.52 10.56
N ILE A 25 -8.31 -13.57 10.04
CA ILE A 25 -8.81 -14.26 8.82
C ILE A 25 -10.21 -14.85 9.03
N PRO A 26 -10.51 -15.56 10.14
CA PRO A 26 -11.85 -16.09 10.36
C PRO A 26 -12.90 -14.99 10.51
N LEU A 27 -12.57 -13.90 11.21
CA LEU A 27 -13.47 -12.75 11.41
C LEU A 27 -13.78 -12.03 10.09
N LEU A 28 -12.75 -11.78 9.27
CA LEU A 28 -12.92 -11.17 7.95
C LEU A 28 -13.76 -12.06 7.03
N THR A 29 -13.51 -13.37 7.04
CA THR A 29 -14.28 -14.32 6.24
C THR A 29 -15.75 -14.33 6.66
N LEU A 30 -16.02 -14.35 7.98
CA LEU A 30 -17.39 -14.26 8.48
C LEU A 30 -18.05 -12.92 8.11
N GLY A 31 -17.34 -11.81 8.28
CA GLY A 31 -17.82 -10.48 7.91
C GLY A 31 -18.22 -10.37 6.44
N LEU A 32 -17.40 -10.89 5.53
CA LEU A 32 -17.69 -10.92 4.09
C LEU A 32 -18.92 -11.78 3.77
N ILE A 33 -19.08 -12.92 4.43
CA ILE A 33 -20.26 -13.78 4.24
C ILE A 33 -21.51 -13.07 4.76
N SER A 34 -21.44 -12.49 5.97
CA SER A 34 -22.55 -11.77 6.59
C SER A 34 -22.97 -10.53 5.79
N GLN A 35 -22.04 -9.85 5.12
CA GLN A 35 -22.38 -8.72 4.24
C GLN A 35 -23.23 -9.16 3.04
N LYS A 36 -23.00 -10.36 2.51
CA LYS A 36 -23.78 -10.90 1.39
C LYS A 36 -25.10 -11.52 1.82
N ASN A 37 -25.15 -12.03 3.05
CA ASN A 37 -26.34 -12.62 3.63
C ASN A 37 -26.35 -12.32 5.14
N GLU A 38 -27.02 -11.24 5.52
CA GLU A 38 -27.08 -10.78 6.92
C GLU A 38 -27.66 -11.84 7.87
N ARG A 39 -28.48 -12.75 7.33
CA ARG A 39 -29.07 -13.85 8.07
C ARG A 39 -28.29 -15.15 7.92
N PHE A 40 -27.06 -15.14 7.39
CA PHE A 40 -26.28 -16.35 7.16
C PHE A 40 -26.21 -17.23 8.42
N LEU A 41 -25.72 -16.69 9.54
CA LEU A 41 -25.65 -17.44 10.80
C LEU A 41 -27.03 -17.82 11.34
N ALA A 42 -28.04 -16.95 11.17
CA ALA A 42 -29.41 -17.20 11.62
C ALA A 42 -30.15 -18.25 10.77
N SER A 43 -29.70 -18.47 9.53
CA SER A 43 -30.25 -19.47 8.60
C SER A 43 -29.72 -20.88 8.83
N LEU A 44 -28.64 -21.02 9.61
CA LEU A 44 -28.06 -22.31 9.95
C LEU A 44 -28.84 -22.96 11.09
N TYR A 45 -28.79 -24.30 11.13
CA TYR A 45 -29.27 -25.07 12.27
C TYR A 45 -28.60 -24.58 13.58
N PRO A 46 -29.33 -24.29 14.68
CA PRO A 46 -28.78 -23.57 15.83
C PRO A 46 -27.51 -24.19 16.48
N PRO A 47 -27.39 -25.52 16.60
CA PRO A 47 -26.14 -26.15 17.03
C PRO A 47 -24.95 -25.88 16.10
N LEU A 48 -25.20 -25.80 14.78
CA LEU A 48 -24.16 -25.52 13.79
C LEU A 48 -23.70 -24.06 13.84
N SER A 49 -24.63 -23.11 14.02
CA SER A 49 -24.26 -21.69 14.19
C SER A 49 -23.46 -21.47 15.48
N LEU A 50 -23.87 -22.12 16.58
CA LEU A 50 -23.11 -22.10 17.84
C LEU A 50 -21.71 -22.71 17.66
N LEU A 51 -21.59 -23.83 16.95
CA LEU A 51 -20.29 -24.47 16.68
C LEU A 51 -19.36 -23.54 15.89
N ILE A 52 -19.87 -22.84 14.87
CA ILE A 52 -19.09 -21.89 14.07
C ILE A 52 -18.62 -20.72 14.94
N ILE A 53 -19.50 -20.16 15.78
CA ILE A 53 -19.15 -19.06 16.69
C ILE A 53 -18.08 -19.50 17.68
N LEU A 54 -18.22 -20.67 18.31
CA LEU A 54 -17.24 -21.22 19.24
C LEU A 54 -15.90 -21.51 18.56
N LEU A 55 -15.91 -21.99 17.31
CA LEU A 55 -14.70 -22.23 16.53
C LEU A 55 -13.98 -20.91 16.22
N ILE A 56 -14.70 -19.87 15.78
CA ILE A 56 -14.13 -18.54 15.53
C ILE A 56 -13.56 -17.94 16.82
N LEU A 57 -14.29 -18.01 17.92
CA LEU A 57 -13.83 -17.56 19.24
C LEU A 57 -12.59 -18.35 19.69
N GLY A 58 -12.58 -19.67 19.48
CA GLY A 58 -11.45 -20.54 19.78
C GLY A 58 -10.20 -20.17 18.98
N LEU A 59 -10.34 -19.89 17.68
CA LEU A 59 -9.24 -19.44 16.82
C LEU A 59 -8.74 -18.05 17.22
N LEU A 60 -9.64 -17.13 17.56
CA LEU A 60 -9.29 -15.80 18.07
C LEU A 60 -8.44 -15.90 19.34
N LEU A 61 -8.91 -16.70 20.32
CA LEU A 61 -8.20 -16.93 21.58
C LEU A 61 -6.87 -17.66 21.35
N TYR A 62 -6.87 -18.69 20.49
CA TYR A 62 -5.65 -19.41 20.12
C TYR A 62 -4.62 -18.48 19.50
N GLY A 63 -5.03 -17.54 18.64
CA GLY A 63 -4.16 -16.58 17.98
C GLY A 63 -3.36 -15.69 18.93
N TYR A 64 -3.86 -15.45 20.15
CA TYR A 64 -3.09 -14.72 21.17
C TYR A 64 -1.83 -15.46 21.64
N VAL A 65 -1.81 -16.80 21.59
CA VAL A 65 -0.67 -17.61 22.02
C VAL A 65 0.58 -17.34 21.17
N PRO A 66 0.57 -17.56 19.84
CA PRO A 66 1.72 -17.20 19.00
C PRO A 66 1.95 -15.69 18.94
N LEU A 67 0.90 -14.85 19.01
CA LEU A 67 1.06 -13.39 19.00
C LEU A 67 1.88 -12.89 20.20
N VAL A 68 1.46 -13.20 21.42
CA VAL A 68 2.16 -12.77 22.65
C VAL A 68 3.56 -13.37 22.70
N LYS A 69 3.73 -14.64 22.35
CA LYS A 69 5.05 -15.27 22.24
C LYS A 69 5.95 -14.53 21.25
N GLY A 70 5.42 -14.18 20.08
CA GLY A 70 6.08 -13.39 19.06
C GLY A 70 6.48 -12.01 19.57
N CYS A 71 5.57 -11.29 20.23
CA CYS A 71 5.82 -9.97 20.83
C CYS A 71 6.92 -10.02 21.91
N ARG A 72 6.94 -11.04 22.77
CA ARG A 72 7.97 -11.23 23.79
C ARG A 72 9.35 -11.47 23.17
N LEU A 73 9.44 -12.29 22.13
CA LEU A 73 10.68 -12.51 21.40
C LEU A 73 11.12 -11.26 20.63
N TYR A 74 10.18 -10.56 20.00
CA TYR A 74 10.45 -9.35 19.23
C TYR A 74 11.07 -8.23 20.08
N ILE A 75 10.50 -7.97 21.25
CA ILE A 75 10.98 -6.90 22.14
C ILE A 75 12.33 -7.28 22.80
N HIS A 76 12.51 -8.56 23.09
CA HIS A 76 13.79 -9.11 23.54
C HIS A 76 14.89 -8.98 22.48
N ASP A 77 14.56 -9.23 21.21
CA ASP A 77 15.48 -9.03 20.09
C ASP A 77 15.85 -7.56 19.90
N LYS A 78 14.95 -6.63 20.29
CA LYS A 78 15.24 -5.19 20.36
C LYS A 78 16.09 -4.76 21.58
N GLY A 79 16.37 -5.66 22.52
CA GLY A 79 17.19 -5.39 23.71
C GLY A 79 16.41 -4.90 24.93
N TYR A 80 15.10 -5.15 24.98
CA TYR A 80 14.24 -4.81 26.11
C TYR A 80 13.82 -6.07 26.87
N PRO A 81 13.40 -5.93 28.14
CA PRO A 81 12.86 -7.05 28.90
C PRO A 81 11.67 -7.70 28.19
N SER A 82 11.64 -9.04 28.13
CA SER A 82 10.57 -9.79 27.46
C SER A 82 9.17 -9.53 28.03
N ASN A 83 9.06 -8.95 29.24
CA ASN A 83 7.79 -8.59 29.87
C ASN A 83 7.02 -7.52 29.07
N TRP A 84 7.72 -6.65 28.32
CA TRP A 84 7.04 -5.71 27.43
C TRP A 84 6.21 -6.42 26.34
N GLY A 85 6.55 -7.68 26.02
CA GLY A 85 5.79 -8.47 25.05
C GLY A 85 4.36 -8.82 25.49
N TRP A 86 4.02 -8.64 26.77
CA TRP A 86 2.64 -8.74 27.25
C TRP A 86 1.70 -7.71 26.62
N LEU A 87 2.24 -6.61 26.06
CA LEU A 87 1.46 -5.70 25.22
C LEU A 87 0.75 -6.43 24.07
N GLY A 88 1.25 -7.59 23.61
CA GLY A 88 0.55 -8.42 22.62
C GLY A 88 -0.86 -8.87 23.05
N LEU A 89 -1.21 -8.82 24.33
CA LEU A 89 -2.59 -9.04 24.80
C LEU A 89 -3.56 -7.95 24.33
N LEU A 90 -3.05 -6.76 23.98
CA LEU A 90 -3.83 -5.69 23.35
C LEU A 90 -3.87 -5.84 21.82
N SER A 91 -3.58 -7.04 21.30
CA SER A 91 -3.56 -7.40 19.88
C SER A 91 -2.79 -6.37 19.04
N ILE A 92 -3.38 -5.88 17.95
CA ILE A 92 -2.73 -4.97 17.02
C ILE A 92 -2.37 -3.63 17.68
N TRP A 93 -3.17 -3.14 18.63
CA TRP A 93 -2.87 -1.89 19.32
C TRP A 93 -1.60 -2.01 20.18
N GLY A 94 -1.46 -3.09 20.95
CA GLY A 94 -0.22 -3.32 21.68
C GLY A 94 0.99 -3.58 20.78
N LEU A 95 0.77 -4.26 19.65
CA LEU A 95 1.81 -4.46 18.64
C LEU A 95 2.29 -3.14 18.03
N SER A 96 1.39 -2.18 17.76
CA SER A 96 1.75 -0.87 17.21
C SER A 96 2.66 -0.10 18.17
N VAL A 97 2.38 -0.16 19.48
CA VAL A 97 3.24 0.39 20.53
C VAL A 97 4.62 -0.28 20.54
N LEU A 98 4.69 -1.61 20.44
CA LEU A 98 5.97 -2.35 20.41
C LEU A 98 6.84 -1.99 19.20
N PHE A 99 6.24 -1.62 18.07
CA PHE A 99 6.98 -1.19 16.89
C PHE A 99 7.74 0.13 17.08
N LEU A 100 7.25 1.02 17.95
CA LEU A 100 7.89 2.29 18.27
C LEU A 100 9.20 2.14 19.06
N PHE A 101 9.42 1.00 19.71
CA PHE A 101 10.63 0.78 20.51
C PHE A 101 11.88 0.74 19.60
N PRO A 102 12.88 1.61 19.78
CA PRO A 102 14.09 1.57 18.97
C PRO A 102 14.99 0.40 19.39
N THR A 103 15.63 -0.29 18.46
CA THR A 103 16.62 -1.32 18.82
C THR A 103 17.77 -0.73 19.64
N LYS A 104 18.06 -1.27 20.84
CA LYS A 104 19.22 -0.83 21.64
C LYS A 104 20.53 -1.19 20.95
N ARG A 105 21.47 -0.23 20.86
CA ARG A 105 22.75 -0.36 20.15
C ARG A 105 23.63 -1.52 20.64
N ASN A 106 23.55 -1.90 21.93
CA ASN A 106 24.47 -2.88 22.54
C ASN A 106 24.39 -4.32 21.97
N LYS A 107 23.47 -4.63 21.05
CA LYS A 107 23.37 -5.95 20.40
C LYS A 107 23.77 -5.95 18.92
N LEU A 108 23.99 -4.78 18.33
CA LEU A 108 24.54 -4.65 16.98
C LEU A 108 26.04 -4.32 17.11
N TYR A 109 26.88 -5.27 16.69
CA TYR A 109 28.34 -5.18 16.55
C TYR A 109 29.17 -5.42 17.82
N SER A 110 29.47 -6.70 18.11
CA SER A 110 30.88 -7.04 18.33
C SER A 110 31.53 -7.01 16.94
N GLU A 111 32.39 -6.03 16.69
CA GLU A 111 32.98 -5.74 15.37
C GLU A 111 33.95 -6.81 14.83
N GLU A 112 34.08 -7.97 15.49
CA GLU A 112 35.21 -8.88 15.28
C GLU A 112 34.93 -10.16 14.47
N SER A 113 33.69 -10.48 14.07
CA SER A 113 33.42 -11.85 13.58
C SER A 113 32.84 -12.06 12.17
N LEU A 114 32.64 -11.03 11.34
CA LEU A 114 32.00 -11.28 10.04
C LEU A 114 32.58 -10.42 8.90
N ALA A 115 32.99 -11.10 7.82
CA ALA A 115 33.73 -10.57 6.68
C ALA A 115 33.15 -9.26 6.12
N LYS A 116 34.02 -8.24 6.03
CA LYS A 116 33.71 -6.82 5.74
C LYS A 116 32.99 -6.55 4.40
N ASP A 117 33.03 -7.46 3.43
CA ASP A 117 32.66 -7.12 2.05
C ASP A 117 31.35 -7.75 1.52
N SER A 118 30.73 -8.70 2.23
CA SER A 118 29.41 -9.28 1.83
C SER A 118 28.22 -8.80 2.68
N ILE A 119 28.49 -8.03 3.77
CA ILE A 119 27.53 -7.72 4.85
C ILE A 119 27.09 -6.25 4.89
N ASN A 120 27.68 -5.38 4.08
CA ASN A 120 27.43 -3.93 4.11
C ASN A 120 26.29 -3.43 3.21
N HIS A 121 25.45 -4.31 2.64
CA HIS A 121 24.30 -3.84 1.85
C HIS A 121 23.15 -3.32 2.74
N PRO A 122 22.67 -2.08 2.52
CA PRO A 122 21.60 -1.49 3.33
C PRO A 122 20.31 -2.31 3.28
N PHE A 123 20.01 -2.98 2.16
CA PHE A 123 18.86 -3.87 2.03
C PHE A 123 18.88 -5.06 3.00
N ASN A 124 20.04 -5.56 3.41
CA ASN A 124 20.16 -6.68 4.35
C ASN A 124 19.82 -6.28 5.79
N LYS A 125 19.93 -4.99 6.13
CA LYS A 125 19.64 -4.47 7.47
C LYS A 125 18.16 -4.21 7.71
N LEU A 126 17.37 -3.98 6.65
CA LEU A 126 15.92 -3.87 6.76
C LEU A 126 15.28 -5.24 7.04
N ASN A 127 14.12 -5.29 7.68
CA ASN A 127 13.26 -6.48 7.70
C ASN A 127 11.94 -6.08 7.02
N ILE A 128 11.65 -6.63 5.82
CA ILE A 128 10.47 -6.20 5.05
C ILE A 128 9.17 -6.56 5.77
N PRO A 129 8.97 -7.79 6.29
CA PRO A 129 7.79 -8.09 7.10
C PRO A 129 7.55 -7.13 8.26
N GLU A 130 8.57 -6.83 9.07
CA GLU A 130 8.47 -5.84 10.16
C GLU A 130 8.13 -4.44 9.63
N PHE A 131 8.80 -4.00 8.57
CA PHE A 131 8.55 -2.72 7.92
C PHE A 131 7.10 -2.62 7.43
N LEU A 132 6.58 -3.63 6.74
CA LEU A 132 5.21 -3.66 6.25
C LEU A 132 4.20 -3.70 7.41
N LEU A 133 4.45 -4.51 8.45
CA LEU A 133 3.59 -4.54 9.63
C LEU A 133 3.56 -3.19 10.34
N PHE A 134 4.68 -2.48 10.43
CA PHE A 134 4.67 -1.14 10.99
C PHE A 134 3.84 -0.19 10.13
N TRP A 135 4.07 -0.12 8.82
CA TRP A 135 3.47 0.90 7.98
C TRP A 135 2.01 0.66 7.59
N PHE A 136 1.61 -0.59 7.41
CA PHE A 136 0.26 -0.94 6.95
C PHE A 136 -0.68 -1.37 8.08
N LEU A 137 -0.14 -1.54 9.28
CA LEU A 137 -0.93 -1.98 10.43
C LEU A 137 -0.68 -1.10 11.66
N GLY A 138 0.56 -1.00 12.12
CA GLY A 138 0.88 -0.24 13.33
C GLY A 138 0.62 1.27 13.22
N PHE A 139 1.12 1.88 12.15
CA PHE A 139 1.07 3.32 11.92
C PHE A 139 -0.37 3.83 11.69
N PRO A 140 -1.21 3.20 10.84
CA PRO A 140 -2.62 3.58 10.72
C PRO A 140 -3.37 3.54 12.06
N ILE A 141 -3.12 2.54 12.89
CA ILE A 141 -3.75 2.43 14.23
C ILE A 141 -3.30 3.56 15.15
N TYR A 142 -2.04 3.96 15.08
CA TYR A 142 -1.55 5.12 15.84
C TYR A 142 -2.27 6.40 15.41
N ILE A 143 -2.43 6.62 14.10
CA ILE A 143 -3.17 7.77 13.57
C ILE A 143 -4.63 7.74 14.00
N LEU A 144 -5.32 6.60 13.85
CA LEU A 144 -6.70 6.44 14.29
C LEU A 144 -6.86 6.68 15.79
N THR A 145 -5.90 6.25 16.61
CA THR A 145 -5.88 6.51 18.06
C THR A 145 -5.74 8.01 18.34
N ILE A 146 -4.84 8.71 17.65
CA ILE A 146 -4.68 10.17 17.80
C ILE A 146 -5.96 10.91 17.38
N VAL A 147 -6.53 10.55 16.23
CA VAL A 147 -7.78 11.16 15.74
C VAL A 147 -8.93 10.91 16.71
N GLY A 148 -9.03 9.70 17.26
CA GLY A 148 -10.01 9.34 18.29
C GLY A 148 -9.84 10.16 19.57
N LEU A 149 -8.61 10.28 20.07
CA LEU A 149 -8.30 11.12 21.24
C LEU A 149 -8.59 12.61 20.97
N PHE A 150 -8.27 13.09 19.76
CA PHE A 150 -8.61 14.46 19.35
C PHE A 150 -10.12 14.68 19.35
N GLY A 151 -10.90 13.75 18.80
CA GLY A 151 -12.36 13.79 18.84
C GLY A 151 -12.89 13.87 20.26
N LEU A 152 -12.40 12.98 21.15
CA LEU A 152 -12.78 12.94 22.56
C LEU A 152 -12.48 14.27 23.29
N VAL A 153 -11.29 14.85 23.12
CA VAL A 153 -10.90 16.12 23.77
C VAL A 153 -11.74 17.29 23.26
N ASN A 154 -12.14 17.27 21.99
CA ASN A 154 -12.90 18.36 21.37
C ASN A 154 -14.43 18.11 21.36
N ASN A 155 -14.92 17.08 22.06
CA ASN A 155 -16.33 16.66 22.03
C ASN A 155 -16.89 16.49 20.61
N ARG A 156 -16.06 15.98 19.69
CA ARG A 156 -16.46 15.64 18.32
C ARG A 156 -16.61 14.14 18.17
N ASP A 157 -17.61 13.75 17.40
CA ASP A 157 -17.81 12.35 17.08
C ASP A 157 -16.70 11.85 16.13
N PHE A 158 -16.21 10.63 16.40
CA PHE A 158 -15.13 10.04 15.63
C PHE A 158 -15.55 9.70 14.19
N SER A 159 -16.80 9.26 13.99
CA SER A 159 -17.32 8.96 12.66
C SER A 159 -17.47 10.24 11.83
N GLU A 160 -17.95 11.32 12.43
CA GLU A 160 -18.01 12.65 11.77
C GLU A 160 -16.62 13.09 11.28
N LEU A 161 -15.57 12.92 12.10
CA LEU A 161 -14.21 13.28 11.73
C LEU A 161 -13.69 12.44 10.55
N ILE A 162 -13.89 11.12 10.58
CA ILE A 162 -13.38 10.21 9.54
C ILE A 162 -14.20 10.26 8.26
N GLU A 163 -15.46 10.67 8.30
CA GLU A 163 -16.29 10.81 7.09
C GLU A 163 -16.12 12.19 6.43
N ASN A 164 -15.55 13.17 7.12
CA ASN A 164 -15.31 14.50 6.58
C ASN A 164 -14.17 14.49 5.54
N ALA A 165 -14.53 14.69 4.27
CA ALA A 165 -13.59 14.68 3.14
C ALA A 165 -12.45 15.70 3.28
N ASP A 166 -12.76 16.93 3.69
CA ASP A 166 -11.76 18.00 3.81
C ASP A 166 -10.79 17.73 4.98
N PHE A 167 -11.31 17.22 6.11
CA PHE A 167 -10.49 16.78 7.23
C PHE A 167 -9.56 15.63 6.82
N ASN A 168 -10.09 14.64 6.12
CA ASN A 168 -9.31 13.53 5.58
C ASN A 168 -8.21 13.99 4.62
N ALA A 169 -8.48 14.99 3.77
CA ALA A 169 -7.48 15.56 2.88
C ALA A 169 -6.32 16.19 3.65
N VAL A 170 -6.62 17.00 4.68
CA VAL A 170 -5.61 17.66 5.52
C VAL A 170 -4.80 16.63 6.33
N ILE A 171 -5.49 15.73 7.03
CA ILE A 171 -4.85 14.67 7.82
C ILE A 171 -4.02 13.76 6.91
N GLY A 172 -4.50 13.44 5.71
CA GLY A 172 -3.79 12.61 4.74
C GLY A 172 -2.43 13.20 4.32
N VAL A 173 -2.35 14.52 4.13
CA VAL A 173 -1.07 15.20 3.87
C VAL A 173 -0.16 15.17 5.09
N ILE A 174 -0.69 15.50 6.28
CA ILE A 174 0.08 15.47 7.53
C ILE A 174 0.68 14.08 7.75
N VAL A 175 -0.16 13.05 7.62
CA VAL A 175 0.22 11.64 7.68
C VAL A 175 1.31 11.32 6.66
N SER A 176 1.15 11.73 5.41
CA SER A 176 2.13 11.50 4.36
C SER A 176 3.48 12.15 4.67
N LEU A 177 3.49 13.36 5.22
CA LEU A 177 4.72 14.04 5.64
C LEU A 177 5.40 13.31 6.80
N PHE A 178 4.65 12.83 7.78
CA PHE A 178 5.19 11.99 8.87
C PHE A 178 5.75 10.67 8.35
N ILE A 179 5.04 10.00 7.43
CA ILE A 179 5.53 8.80 6.76
C ILE A 179 6.85 9.10 6.04
N GLY A 180 6.89 10.16 5.24
CA GLY A 180 8.08 10.58 4.51
C GLY A 180 9.27 10.90 5.41
N LEU A 181 9.04 11.61 6.52
CA LEU A 181 10.07 11.92 7.51
C LEU A 181 10.63 10.66 8.15
N PHE A 182 9.78 9.76 8.64
CA PHE A 182 10.24 8.53 9.27
C PHE A 182 10.93 7.60 8.25
N LEU A 183 10.42 7.49 7.02
CA LEU A 183 11.11 6.76 5.95
C LEU A 183 12.49 7.36 5.68
N PHE A 184 12.61 8.68 5.60
CA PHE A 184 13.89 9.34 5.42
C PHE A 184 14.86 9.03 6.56
N LEU A 185 14.40 9.10 7.82
CA LEU A 185 15.21 8.76 8.99
C LEU A 185 15.64 7.29 8.97
N GLU A 186 14.76 6.36 8.60
CA GLU A 186 15.06 4.93 8.50
C GLU A 186 16.05 4.63 7.37
N ILE A 187 15.86 5.25 6.20
CA ILE A 187 16.78 5.17 5.05
C ILE A 187 18.18 5.63 5.46
N ARG A 188 18.28 6.77 6.18
CA ARG A 188 19.55 7.31 6.68
C ARG A 188 20.17 6.42 7.75
N ARG A 189 19.37 5.91 8.69
CA ARG A 189 19.80 4.99 9.75
C ARG A 189 20.39 3.70 9.19
N VAL A 190 19.76 3.15 8.15
CA VAL A 190 20.19 1.91 7.49
C VAL A 190 21.42 2.12 6.60
N GLY A 191 21.66 3.36 6.16
CA GLY A 191 22.81 3.75 5.35
C GLY A 191 22.56 3.70 3.83
N PHE A 192 21.31 3.90 3.41
CA PHE A 192 21.00 4.10 1.99
C PHE A 192 21.49 5.47 1.50
N ASP A 193 22.10 5.49 0.32
CA ASP A 193 22.32 6.73 -0.43
C ASP A 193 21.07 7.07 -1.25
N LEU A 194 20.46 8.23 -1.00
CA LEU A 194 19.28 8.70 -1.70
C LEU A 194 19.54 9.02 -3.18
N ARG A 195 20.76 9.44 -3.52
CA ARG A 195 21.15 9.76 -4.90
C ARG A 195 21.14 8.52 -5.79
N LYS A 196 21.41 7.35 -5.20
CA LYS A 196 21.37 6.06 -5.90
C LYS A 196 19.98 5.62 -6.31
N PHE A 197 18.92 6.11 -5.68
CA PHE A 197 17.56 5.90 -6.21
C PHE A 197 17.31 6.71 -7.49
N GLY A 198 18.08 7.78 -7.74
CA GLY A 198 17.87 8.63 -8.90
C GLY A 198 16.61 9.51 -8.80
N ILE A 199 16.17 9.82 -7.57
CA ILE A 199 14.96 10.63 -7.30
C ILE A 199 15.18 12.09 -7.71
N PHE A 200 16.40 12.62 -7.56
CA PHE A 200 16.72 14.02 -7.87
C PHE A 200 17.24 14.23 -9.30
N ASN A 201 17.28 13.18 -10.13
CA ASN A 201 17.90 13.22 -11.46
C ASN A 201 16.94 13.77 -12.54
N LEU A 202 16.43 14.99 -12.35
CA LEU A 202 15.53 15.66 -13.31
C LEU A 202 16.16 15.91 -14.68
N GLY A 203 17.49 15.86 -14.80
CA GLY A 203 18.21 15.92 -16.08
C GLY A 203 17.75 14.87 -17.09
N ILE A 204 17.14 13.77 -16.64
CA ILE A 204 16.57 12.74 -17.53
C ILE A 204 15.48 13.30 -18.48
N LEU A 205 14.79 14.36 -18.05
CA LEU A 205 13.72 15.02 -18.82
C LEU A 205 14.25 15.88 -19.98
N LYS A 206 15.54 16.27 -19.94
CA LYS A 206 16.17 16.99 -21.05
C LYS A 206 16.29 16.13 -22.31
N HIS A 207 16.25 14.81 -22.16
CA HIS A 207 16.32 13.89 -23.29
C HIS A 207 14.92 13.63 -23.86
N GLN A 208 14.67 14.10 -25.08
CA GLN A 208 13.37 13.97 -25.76
C GLN A 208 12.83 12.53 -25.79
N LYS A 209 13.70 11.51 -25.92
CA LYS A 209 13.29 10.09 -25.91
C LYS A 209 12.62 9.67 -24.59
N ASN A 210 13.12 10.15 -23.46
CA ASN A 210 12.57 9.84 -22.14
C ASN A 210 11.27 10.58 -21.89
N LEU A 211 11.19 11.85 -22.31
CA LEU A 211 9.95 12.62 -22.23
C LEU A 211 8.84 12.00 -23.07
N LYS A 212 9.14 11.60 -24.31
CA LYS A 212 8.20 10.87 -25.18
C LYS A 212 7.75 9.55 -24.55
N LEU A 213 8.65 8.82 -23.90
CA LEU A 213 8.32 7.59 -23.18
C LEU A 213 7.35 7.86 -22.03
N ILE A 214 7.63 8.85 -21.17
CA ILE A 214 6.76 9.22 -20.04
C ILE A 214 5.37 9.59 -20.55
N ILE A 215 5.29 10.50 -21.53
CA ILE A 215 4.02 10.94 -22.12
C ILE A 215 3.25 9.75 -22.72
N PHE A 216 3.93 8.89 -23.47
CA PHE A 216 3.33 7.70 -24.06
C PHE A 216 2.74 6.76 -23.00
N ILE A 217 3.50 6.48 -21.93
CA ILE A 217 3.04 5.63 -20.84
C ILE A 217 1.83 6.24 -20.13
N VAL A 218 1.88 7.52 -19.79
CA VAL A 218 0.77 8.20 -19.12
C VAL A 218 -0.51 8.15 -19.97
N ILE A 219 -0.40 8.40 -21.28
CA ILE A 219 -1.55 8.33 -22.19
C ILE A 219 -2.13 6.92 -22.27
N ILE A 220 -1.28 5.90 -22.46
CA ILE A 220 -1.77 4.53 -22.64
C ILE A 220 -2.31 3.94 -21.33
N GLU A 221 -1.70 4.27 -20.20
CA GLU A 221 -2.17 3.90 -18.87
C GLU A 221 -3.51 4.56 -18.54
N TYR A 222 -3.65 5.87 -18.83
CA TYR A 222 -4.92 6.57 -18.67
C TYR A 222 -6.01 5.99 -19.57
N ALA A 223 -5.71 5.70 -20.84
CA ALA A 223 -6.65 5.06 -21.74
C ALA A 223 -7.10 3.68 -21.23
N PHE A 224 -6.16 2.87 -20.76
CA PHE A 224 -6.46 1.57 -20.17
C PHE A 224 -7.33 1.70 -18.93
N ALA A 225 -6.96 2.55 -17.98
CA ALA A 225 -7.74 2.77 -16.76
C ALA A 225 -9.15 3.29 -17.08
N TRP A 226 -9.28 4.27 -17.98
CA TRP A 226 -10.58 4.85 -18.36
C TRP A 226 -11.52 3.84 -19.04
N GLY A 227 -10.98 2.84 -19.76
CA GLY A 227 -11.75 1.74 -20.31
C GLY A 227 -12.03 0.65 -19.27
N PHE A 228 -10.97 0.07 -18.72
CA PHE A 228 -11.00 -1.10 -17.84
C PHE A 228 -11.72 -0.80 -16.51
N TYR A 229 -11.47 0.36 -15.89
CA TYR A 229 -12.10 0.70 -14.60
C TYR A 229 -13.59 0.96 -14.78
N SER A 230 -13.99 1.67 -15.84
CA SER A 230 -15.41 1.89 -16.14
C SER A 230 -16.16 0.57 -16.36
N LEU A 231 -15.57 -0.38 -17.09
CA LEU A 231 -16.17 -1.71 -17.29
C LEU A 231 -16.27 -2.48 -15.97
N ASN A 232 -15.18 -2.53 -15.20
CA ASN A 232 -15.15 -3.29 -13.96
C ASN A 232 -16.15 -2.72 -12.94
N LEU A 233 -16.21 -1.40 -12.79
CA LEU A 233 -17.16 -0.72 -11.92
C LEU A 233 -18.62 -0.93 -12.37
N TYR A 234 -18.89 -0.92 -13.68
CA TYR A 234 -20.21 -1.25 -14.22
C TYR A 234 -20.67 -2.66 -13.82
N TYR A 235 -19.82 -3.68 -14.01
CA TYR A 235 -20.20 -5.05 -13.63
C TYR A 235 -20.29 -5.25 -12.12
N ILE A 236 -19.40 -4.60 -11.35
CA ILE A 236 -19.47 -4.61 -9.89
C ILE A 236 -20.73 -3.93 -9.38
N SER A 237 -21.27 -2.95 -10.11
CA SER A 237 -22.53 -2.31 -9.73
C SER A 237 -23.66 -3.31 -9.53
N PHE A 238 -23.71 -4.41 -10.30
CA PHE A 238 -24.73 -5.45 -10.17
C PHE A 238 -24.51 -6.38 -8.97
N ILE A 239 -23.25 -6.51 -8.51
CA ILE A 239 -22.87 -7.42 -7.42
C ILE A 239 -22.89 -6.69 -6.08
N PHE A 240 -22.42 -5.44 -6.06
CA PHE A 240 -22.26 -4.60 -4.87
C PHE A 240 -22.77 -3.17 -5.17
N PRO A 241 -24.09 -2.97 -5.34
CA PRO A 241 -24.67 -1.68 -5.72
C PRO A 241 -24.33 -0.56 -4.73
N ASP A 242 -24.47 -0.81 -3.42
CA ASP A 242 -24.22 0.19 -2.38
C ASP A 242 -22.75 0.62 -2.34
N TYR A 243 -21.82 -0.31 -2.62
CA TYR A 243 -20.40 0.00 -2.72
C TYR A 243 -20.13 0.95 -3.90
N VAL A 244 -20.73 0.66 -5.06
CA VAL A 244 -20.56 1.50 -6.25
C VAL A 244 -21.19 2.86 -6.05
N GLU A 245 -22.42 2.91 -5.52
CA GLU A 245 -23.13 4.15 -5.22
C GLU A 245 -22.35 5.03 -4.24
N LYS A 246 -21.80 4.43 -3.16
CA LYS A 246 -20.89 5.14 -2.27
C LYS A 246 -19.65 5.64 -3.01
N PHE A 247 -19.01 4.80 -3.81
CA PHE A 247 -17.77 5.14 -4.51
C PHE A 247 -17.94 6.26 -5.55
N ILE A 248 -19.03 6.26 -6.32
CA ILE A 248 -19.26 7.27 -7.37
C ILE A 248 -19.64 8.64 -6.79
N ASN A 249 -20.26 8.66 -5.61
CA ASN A 249 -20.65 9.88 -4.91
C ASN A 249 -19.57 10.37 -3.92
N GLU A 250 -18.55 9.55 -3.65
CA GLU A 250 -17.46 9.89 -2.75
C GLU A 250 -16.59 11.01 -3.35
N SER A 251 -16.53 12.15 -2.65
CA SER A 251 -15.68 13.26 -3.00
C SER A 251 -14.49 13.35 -2.07
N CYS A 252 -13.30 13.54 -2.64
CA CYS A 252 -12.07 13.74 -1.86
C CYS A 252 -12.00 15.14 -1.22
N PHE A 253 -12.86 16.06 -1.63
CA PHE A 253 -12.92 17.43 -1.15
C PHE A 253 -14.30 18.03 -1.38
N THR A 254 -14.73 18.91 -0.48
CA THR A 254 -15.98 19.67 -0.57
C THR A 254 -15.75 21.19 -0.56
N ASN A 255 -14.52 21.63 -0.33
CA ASN A 255 -14.13 23.03 -0.43
C ASN A 255 -12.74 23.22 -1.06
N VAL A 256 -12.32 24.48 -1.24
CA VAL A 256 -11.04 24.83 -1.88
C VAL A 256 -9.82 24.35 -1.06
N ILE A 257 -9.91 24.35 0.28
CA ILE A 257 -8.84 23.85 1.15
C ILE A 257 -8.68 22.34 0.93
N GLY A 258 -9.77 21.58 1.04
CA GLY A 258 -9.76 20.14 0.77
C GLY A 258 -9.25 19.84 -0.64
N LEU A 259 -9.63 20.63 -1.65
CA LEU A 259 -9.15 20.49 -3.02
C LEU A 259 -7.62 20.60 -3.07
N ILE A 260 -7.03 21.63 -2.48
CA ILE A 260 -5.59 21.85 -2.47
C ILE A 260 -4.88 20.68 -1.78
N PHE A 261 -5.33 20.28 -0.58
CA PHE A 261 -4.69 19.22 0.19
C PHE A 261 -4.85 17.83 -0.45
N CYS A 262 -6.06 17.50 -0.94
CA CYS A 262 -6.30 16.25 -1.66
C CYS A 262 -5.46 16.19 -2.94
N SER A 263 -5.41 17.27 -3.72
CA SER A 263 -4.62 17.33 -4.96
C SER A 263 -3.12 17.20 -4.66
N PHE A 264 -2.61 17.91 -3.65
CA PHE A 264 -1.21 17.81 -3.25
C PHE A 264 -0.86 16.39 -2.77
N SER A 265 -1.74 15.78 -1.97
CA SER A 265 -1.57 14.40 -1.52
C SER A 265 -1.51 13.43 -2.69
N ALA A 266 -2.49 13.48 -3.60
CA ALA A 266 -2.60 12.56 -4.72
C ALA A 266 -1.51 12.75 -5.79
N ILE A 267 -1.10 13.99 -6.07
CA ILE A 267 -0.16 14.29 -7.17
C ILE A 267 1.29 14.20 -6.71
N VAL A 268 1.59 14.55 -5.45
CA VAL A 268 2.96 14.68 -4.96
C VAL A 268 3.28 13.65 -3.88
N CYS A 269 2.53 13.65 -2.77
CA CYS A 269 2.86 12.81 -1.62
C CYS A 269 2.75 11.32 -1.93
N ALA A 270 1.60 10.88 -2.45
CA ALA A 270 1.34 9.47 -2.74
C ALA A 270 2.34 8.90 -3.75
N PRO A 271 2.54 9.49 -4.96
CA PRO A 271 3.52 8.97 -5.92
C PRO A 271 4.94 8.92 -5.37
N LEU A 272 5.38 9.93 -4.61
CA LEU A 272 6.73 9.94 -4.04
C LEU A 272 6.92 8.82 -3.01
N LEU A 273 5.98 8.67 -2.08
CA LEU A 273 6.09 7.69 -0.99
C LEU A 273 5.89 6.26 -1.51
N GLU A 274 4.86 6.05 -2.31
CA GLU A 274 4.52 4.72 -2.83
C GLU A 274 5.62 4.17 -3.73
N GLU A 275 6.18 4.99 -4.63
CA GLU A 275 7.29 4.55 -5.48
C GLU A 275 8.59 4.36 -4.69
N LEU A 276 8.86 5.17 -3.68
CA LEU A 276 10.02 4.98 -2.80
C LEU A 276 9.92 3.66 -2.02
N ILE A 277 8.75 3.37 -1.45
CA ILE A 277 8.51 2.12 -0.73
C ILE A 277 8.55 0.93 -1.71
N CYS A 278 7.71 0.96 -2.74
CA CYS A 278 7.50 -0.19 -3.61
C CYS A 278 8.71 -0.45 -4.51
N ARG A 279 9.22 0.57 -5.20
CA ARG A 279 10.27 0.41 -6.24
C ARG A 279 11.65 0.68 -5.68
N GLY A 280 11.76 1.66 -4.78
CA GLY A 280 13.01 1.98 -4.08
C GLY A 280 13.43 0.86 -3.12
N ILE A 281 12.54 0.42 -2.23
CA ILE A 281 12.90 -0.53 -1.16
C ILE A 281 12.51 -1.97 -1.51
N ILE A 282 11.22 -2.22 -1.74
CA ILE A 282 10.65 -3.57 -1.79
C ILE A 282 11.11 -4.32 -3.04
N LEU A 283 10.96 -3.72 -4.22
CA LEU A 283 11.39 -4.29 -5.51
C LEU A 283 12.86 -4.68 -5.47
N GLN A 284 13.74 -3.76 -5.06
CA GLN A 284 15.19 -4.01 -5.05
C GLN A 284 15.51 -5.20 -4.14
N LYS A 285 14.95 -5.21 -2.93
CA LYS A 285 15.23 -6.24 -1.94
C LYS A 285 14.69 -7.61 -2.34
N TRP A 286 13.45 -7.69 -2.80
CA TRP A 286 12.86 -8.95 -3.22
C TRP A 286 13.46 -9.45 -4.53
N ALA A 287 13.90 -8.55 -5.43
CA ALA A 287 14.67 -8.94 -6.60
C ALA A 287 16.03 -9.54 -6.22
N MET A 288 16.74 -8.98 -5.23
CA MET A 288 17.97 -9.60 -4.70
C MET A 288 17.72 -10.98 -4.08
N LYS A 289 16.59 -11.17 -3.40
CA LYS A 289 16.29 -12.38 -2.64
C LYS A 289 15.71 -13.51 -3.50
N TRP A 290 14.78 -13.19 -4.40
CA TRP A 290 13.96 -14.15 -5.14
C TRP A 290 14.12 -14.02 -6.66
N GLY A 291 14.91 -13.06 -7.13
CA GLY A 291 15.09 -12.79 -8.54
C GLY A 291 14.21 -11.66 -9.07
N ILE A 292 14.64 -11.07 -10.18
CA ILE A 292 14.02 -9.86 -10.76
C ILE A 292 12.54 -10.09 -11.10
N LYS A 293 12.21 -11.21 -11.75
CA LYS A 293 10.81 -11.53 -12.10
C LYS A 293 9.91 -11.60 -10.87
N ALA A 294 10.35 -12.32 -9.84
CA ALA A 294 9.63 -12.44 -8.58
C ALA A 294 9.52 -11.09 -7.86
N GLY A 295 10.59 -10.30 -7.82
CA GLY A 295 10.61 -8.96 -7.26
C GLY A 295 9.60 -8.02 -7.93
N ILE A 296 9.53 -8.01 -9.27
CA ILE A 296 8.54 -7.22 -10.02
C ILE A 296 7.12 -7.67 -9.70
N PHE A 297 6.86 -8.97 -9.76
CA PHE A 297 5.53 -9.53 -9.49
C PHE A 297 5.06 -9.17 -8.07
N THR A 298 5.88 -9.49 -7.07
CA THR A 298 5.53 -9.27 -5.66
C THR A 298 5.43 -7.79 -5.29
N SER A 299 6.29 -6.92 -5.82
CA SER A 299 6.18 -5.46 -5.61
C SER A 299 4.91 -4.88 -6.24
N SER A 300 4.56 -5.31 -7.46
CA SER A 300 3.36 -4.86 -8.16
C SER A 300 2.08 -5.39 -7.51
N LEU A 301 2.10 -6.63 -7.02
CA LEU A 301 1.01 -7.23 -6.27
C LEU A 301 0.78 -6.50 -4.95
N LEU A 302 1.86 -6.19 -4.24
CA LEU A 302 1.77 -5.46 -2.99
C LEU A 302 1.21 -4.04 -3.20
N PHE A 303 1.69 -3.34 -4.23
CA PHE A 303 1.16 -2.05 -4.63
C PHE A 303 -0.36 -2.13 -4.87
N ALA A 304 -0.83 -3.11 -5.64
CA ALA A 304 -2.25 -3.29 -5.94
C ALA A 304 -3.09 -3.63 -4.70
N ILE A 305 -2.65 -4.57 -3.87
CA ILE A 305 -3.39 -5.01 -2.67
C ILE A 305 -3.58 -3.86 -1.68
N PHE A 306 -2.57 -2.99 -1.50
CA PHE A 306 -2.65 -1.89 -0.55
C PHE A 306 -3.69 -0.82 -0.89
N HIS A 307 -4.19 -0.79 -2.12
CA HIS A 307 -5.28 0.11 -2.49
C HIS A 307 -6.65 -0.44 -2.07
N LEU A 308 -6.81 -1.76 -1.84
CA LEU A 308 -8.05 -2.40 -1.39
C LEU A 308 -9.31 -1.97 -2.17
N ARG A 309 -9.17 -1.86 -3.50
CA ARG A 309 -10.23 -1.37 -4.40
C ARG A 309 -10.50 -2.37 -5.53
N PHE A 310 -11.64 -2.16 -6.19
CA PHE A 310 -12.08 -3.00 -7.31
C PHE A 310 -11.10 -3.05 -8.49
N ASP A 311 -10.29 -2.00 -8.66
CA ASP A 311 -9.36 -1.83 -9.78
C ASP A 311 -7.99 -2.50 -9.56
N ILE A 312 -7.91 -3.49 -8.65
CA ILE A 312 -6.67 -4.20 -8.27
C ILE A 312 -5.88 -4.74 -9.48
N VAL A 313 -6.56 -5.21 -10.53
CA VAL A 313 -5.89 -5.72 -11.74
C VAL A 313 -5.18 -4.61 -12.50
N GLY A 314 -5.79 -3.43 -12.64
CA GLY A 314 -5.14 -2.32 -13.32
C GLY A 314 -4.03 -1.71 -12.49
N LEU A 315 -4.19 -1.64 -11.17
CA LEU A 315 -3.13 -1.23 -10.26
C LEU A 315 -1.92 -2.19 -10.31
N PHE A 316 -2.15 -3.50 -10.47
CA PHE A 316 -1.07 -4.47 -10.66
C PHE A 316 -0.32 -4.23 -11.98
N ILE A 317 -1.05 -3.93 -13.06
CA ILE A 317 -0.46 -3.62 -14.37
C ILE A 317 0.34 -2.32 -14.31
N ALA A 318 -0.24 -1.24 -13.77
CA ALA A 318 0.45 0.03 -13.53
C ALA A 318 1.73 -0.18 -12.71
N GLY A 319 1.61 -0.95 -11.63
CA GLY A 319 2.74 -1.29 -10.80
C GLY A 319 3.87 -2.03 -11.53
N THR A 320 3.50 -2.92 -12.46
CA THR A 320 4.45 -3.65 -13.30
C THR A 320 5.12 -2.71 -14.29
N ILE A 321 4.38 -1.79 -14.90
CA ILE A 321 4.91 -0.74 -15.80
C ILE A 321 5.94 0.11 -15.05
N PHE A 322 5.65 0.56 -13.83
CA PHE A 322 6.56 1.38 -13.02
C PHE A 322 7.85 0.64 -12.67
N CYS A 323 7.76 -0.66 -12.33
CA CYS A 323 8.94 -1.50 -12.15
C CYS A 323 9.79 -1.56 -13.44
N VAL A 324 9.17 -1.84 -14.58
CA VAL A 324 9.86 -1.92 -15.89
C VAL A 324 10.49 -0.58 -16.27
N LEU A 325 9.80 0.54 -16.04
CA LEU A 325 10.34 1.88 -16.26
C LEU A 325 11.57 2.16 -15.39
N TYR A 326 11.56 1.74 -14.13
CA TYR A 326 12.71 1.92 -13.26
C TYR A 326 13.89 1.06 -13.71
N PHE A 327 13.66 -0.19 -14.12
CA PHE A 327 14.69 -1.03 -14.75
C PHE A 327 15.19 -0.46 -16.08
N LYS A 328 14.33 0.14 -16.89
CA LYS A 328 14.73 0.70 -18.18
C LYS A 328 15.57 1.97 -18.04
N THR A 329 15.21 2.83 -17.09
CA THR A 329 15.81 4.18 -16.97
C THR A 329 16.87 4.27 -15.88
N GLY A 330 16.86 3.35 -14.91
CA GLY A 330 17.70 3.41 -13.73
C GLY A 330 17.36 4.56 -12.78
N LYS A 331 16.31 5.35 -13.01
CA LYS A 331 15.96 6.53 -12.20
C LYS A 331 14.55 6.41 -11.64
N LEU A 332 14.41 6.47 -10.31
CA LEU A 332 13.12 6.38 -9.63
C LEU A 332 12.22 7.59 -9.91
N ILE A 333 12.79 8.73 -10.31
CA ILE A 333 11.99 9.90 -10.72
C ILE A 333 11.09 9.62 -11.93
N VAL A 334 11.43 8.66 -12.79
CA VAL A 334 10.62 8.35 -13.98
C VAL A 334 9.28 7.72 -13.63
N PRO A 335 9.20 6.61 -12.86
CA PRO A 335 7.91 6.10 -12.41
C PRO A 335 7.18 7.09 -11.50
N ILE A 336 7.88 7.85 -10.63
CA ILE A 336 7.25 8.92 -9.83
C ILE A 336 6.53 9.92 -10.74
N LEU A 337 7.19 10.40 -11.80
CA LEU A 337 6.58 11.37 -12.72
C LEU A 337 5.43 10.77 -13.53
N CYS A 338 5.54 9.51 -13.98
CA CYS A 338 4.42 8.85 -14.67
C CYS A 338 3.20 8.74 -13.75
N HIS A 339 3.40 8.28 -12.51
CA HIS A 339 2.36 8.17 -11.51
C HIS A 339 1.77 9.55 -11.14
N SER A 340 2.60 10.56 -10.87
CA SER A 340 2.16 11.94 -10.61
C SER A 340 1.36 12.54 -11.77
N LEU A 341 1.78 12.31 -13.02
CA LEU A 341 1.07 12.81 -14.20
C LEU A 341 -0.27 12.08 -14.40
N TYR A 342 -0.31 10.76 -14.21
CA TYR A 342 -1.56 10.01 -14.22
C TYR A 342 -2.53 10.56 -13.15
N ASN A 343 -2.07 10.74 -11.91
CA ASN A 343 -2.88 11.31 -10.83
C ASN A 343 -3.27 12.76 -11.09
N THR A 344 -2.44 13.54 -11.77
CA THR A 344 -2.77 14.91 -12.20
C THR A 344 -3.96 14.88 -13.16
N ILE A 345 -3.93 14.01 -14.17
CA ILE A 345 -5.04 13.87 -15.13
C ILE A 345 -6.33 13.50 -14.39
N VAL A 346 -6.30 12.47 -13.53
CA VAL A 346 -7.46 12.06 -12.72
C VAL A 346 -7.97 13.19 -11.84
N THR A 347 -7.06 13.95 -11.21
CA THR A 347 -7.39 15.07 -10.33
C THR A 347 -8.04 16.23 -11.11
N ILE A 348 -7.58 16.53 -12.33
CA ILE A 348 -8.21 17.54 -13.19
C ILE A 348 -9.67 17.18 -13.49
N PHE A 349 -9.96 15.90 -13.77
CA PHE A 349 -11.35 15.47 -13.99
C PHE A 349 -12.20 15.60 -12.72
N ARG A 350 -11.64 15.31 -11.54
CA ARG A 350 -12.33 15.51 -10.25
C ARG A 350 -12.61 16.99 -9.98
N ILE A 351 -11.65 17.87 -10.24
CA ILE A 351 -11.81 19.33 -10.08
C ILE A 351 -12.88 19.84 -11.06
N ARG A 352 -12.85 19.41 -12.32
CA ARG A 352 -13.88 19.75 -13.30
C ARG A 352 -15.27 19.33 -12.81
N HIS A 353 -15.40 18.11 -12.30
CA HIS A 353 -16.66 17.60 -11.77
C HIS A 353 -17.17 18.46 -10.60
N TYR A 354 -16.30 18.79 -9.64
CA TYR A 354 -16.63 19.66 -8.50
C TYR A 354 -17.18 21.02 -8.93
N TYR A 355 -16.58 21.67 -9.94
CA TYR A 355 -17.07 22.98 -10.42
C TYR A 355 -18.26 22.89 -11.38
N SER A 356 -18.51 21.75 -12.02
CA SER A 356 -19.65 21.59 -12.94
C SER A 356 -20.97 21.29 -12.23
N SER A 357 -20.91 20.75 -11.01
CA SER A 357 -22.07 20.30 -10.26
C SER A 357 -22.60 21.45 -9.40
N SER A 358 -23.56 22.23 -9.91
CA SER A 358 -24.20 23.35 -9.19
C SER A 358 -24.92 22.93 -7.91
N ASN A 359 -25.27 21.65 -7.81
CA ASN A 359 -25.61 20.89 -6.61
C ASN A 359 -24.98 19.50 -6.82
N VAL A 360 -24.37 18.89 -5.81
CA VAL A 360 -23.87 17.51 -5.91
C VAL A 360 -25.08 16.59 -5.87
N ASP A 361 -25.77 16.46 -7.00
CA ASP A 361 -26.92 15.57 -7.11
C ASP A 361 -26.40 14.14 -6.94
N PHE A 362 -26.97 13.46 -5.94
CA PHE A 362 -26.68 12.07 -5.66
C PHE A 362 -26.96 11.22 -6.91
N ILE A 363 -25.95 10.50 -7.38
CA ILE A 363 -26.07 9.60 -8.53
C ILE A 363 -26.46 8.23 -8.00
N SER A 364 -27.67 7.77 -8.32
CA SER A 364 -28.05 6.41 -7.97
C SER A 364 -27.27 5.39 -8.81
N VAL A 365 -27.09 4.17 -8.28
CA VAL A 365 -26.46 3.09 -9.05
C VAL A 365 -27.19 2.80 -10.37
N ASN A 366 -28.51 3.03 -10.42
CA ASN A 366 -29.31 2.83 -11.63
C ASN A 366 -29.03 3.91 -12.68
N ASP A 367 -28.93 5.18 -12.27
CA ASP A 367 -28.56 6.28 -13.17
C ASP A 367 -27.14 6.12 -13.69
N TYR A 368 -26.22 5.68 -12.82
CA TYR A 368 -24.87 5.32 -13.22
C TYR A 368 -24.86 4.24 -14.30
N ARG A 369 -25.59 3.14 -14.10
CA ARG A 369 -25.71 2.05 -15.10
C ARG A 369 -26.28 2.56 -16.42
N ALA A 370 -27.37 3.31 -16.38
CA ALA A 370 -28.03 3.86 -17.57
C ALA A 370 -27.10 4.81 -18.35
N SER A 371 -26.31 5.63 -17.65
CA SER A 371 -25.32 6.51 -18.29
C SER A 371 -24.13 5.76 -18.90
N MET A 372 -23.78 4.61 -18.33
CA MET A 372 -22.60 3.82 -18.72
C MET A 372 -22.92 2.81 -19.83
N GLU A 373 -24.12 2.23 -19.85
CA GLU A 373 -24.55 1.23 -20.83
C GLU A 373 -24.27 1.59 -22.31
N PRO A 374 -24.62 2.80 -22.82
CA PRO A 374 -24.33 3.15 -24.21
C PRO A 374 -22.83 3.30 -24.51
N LEU A 375 -21.97 3.42 -23.49
CA LEU A 375 -20.53 3.63 -23.63
C LEU A 375 -19.72 2.32 -23.52
N LEU A 376 -20.33 1.20 -23.11
CA LEU A 376 -19.61 -0.05 -22.83
C LEU A 376 -18.75 -0.54 -23.99
N GLY A 377 -19.30 -0.50 -25.22
CA GLY A 377 -18.57 -0.91 -26.43
C GLY A 377 -17.31 -0.07 -26.65
N GLN A 378 -17.42 1.25 -26.50
CA GLN A 378 -16.27 2.16 -26.61
C GLN A 378 -15.23 1.86 -25.53
N LYS A 379 -15.65 1.66 -24.27
CA LYS A 379 -14.72 1.33 -23.17
C LYS A 379 -13.98 0.02 -23.39
N ALA A 380 -14.68 -0.99 -23.90
CA ALA A 380 -14.09 -2.30 -24.22
C ALA A 380 -13.02 -2.18 -25.32
N ILE A 381 -13.30 -1.44 -26.39
CA ILE A 381 -12.33 -1.21 -27.46
C ILE A 381 -11.10 -0.46 -26.93
N VAL A 382 -11.30 0.63 -26.17
CA VAL A 382 -10.19 1.41 -25.61
C VAL A 382 -9.36 0.56 -24.64
N ALA A 383 -9.99 -0.21 -23.76
CA ALA A 383 -9.31 -1.11 -22.83
C ALA A 383 -8.52 -2.19 -23.57
N ALA A 384 -9.09 -2.83 -24.59
CA ALA A 384 -8.43 -3.90 -25.34
C ALA A 384 -7.21 -3.40 -26.12
N ILE A 385 -7.34 -2.27 -26.84
CA ILE A 385 -6.24 -1.69 -27.62
C ILE A 385 -5.12 -1.24 -26.68
N SER A 386 -5.46 -0.49 -25.64
CA SER A 386 -4.46 0.00 -24.68
C SER A 386 -3.76 -1.15 -23.94
N PHE A 387 -4.50 -2.18 -23.53
CA PHE A 387 -3.94 -3.39 -22.93
C PHE A 387 -2.95 -4.09 -23.87
N ALA A 388 -3.30 -4.27 -25.14
CA ALA A 388 -2.40 -4.88 -26.12
C ALA A 388 -1.10 -4.07 -26.27
N VAL A 389 -1.20 -2.74 -26.35
CA VAL A 389 -0.04 -1.84 -26.41
C VAL A 389 0.81 -1.94 -25.14
N ILE A 390 0.20 -1.98 -23.96
CA ILE A 390 0.90 -2.18 -22.68
C ILE A 390 1.62 -3.53 -22.67
N MET A 391 0.97 -4.61 -23.10
CA MET A 391 1.58 -5.95 -23.14
C MET A 391 2.78 -5.99 -24.09
N VAL A 392 2.69 -5.36 -25.27
CA VAL A 392 3.83 -5.22 -26.19
C VAL A 392 4.95 -4.41 -25.55
N PHE A 393 4.63 -3.30 -24.87
CA PHE A 393 5.62 -2.51 -24.15
C PHE A 393 6.32 -3.33 -23.07
N LEU A 394 5.56 -4.03 -22.23
CA LEU A 394 6.09 -4.87 -21.16
C LEU A 394 6.95 -5.99 -21.75
N TYR A 395 6.47 -6.73 -22.74
CA TYR A 395 7.22 -7.80 -23.38
C TYR A 395 8.58 -7.33 -23.94
N ARG A 396 8.60 -6.17 -24.61
CA ARG A 396 9.83 -5.63 -25.22
C ARG A 396 10.82 -5.04 -24.21
N ASN A 397 10.35 -4.64 -23.03
CA ASN A 397 11.17 -3.92 -22.06
C ASN A 397 11.35 -4.68 -20.74
N PHE A 398 10.79 -5.88 -20.61
CA PHE A 398 10.89 -6.66 -19.39
C PHE A 398 12.37 -6.98 -19.11
N PRO A 399 12.88 -6.67 -17.90
CA PRO A 399 14.28 -6.91 -17.58
C PRO A 399 14.60 -8.40 -17.53
N LYS A 400 15.84 -8.74 -17.91
CA LYS A 400 16.36 -10.09 -17.79
C LYS A 400 16.71 -10.41 -16.34
N GLN A 401 16.83 -11.69 -16.02
CA GLN A 401 17.05 -12.15 -14.65
C GLN A 401 18.44 -11.78 -14.10
N ASP A 402 19.40 -11.55 -14.99
CA ASP A 402 20.80 -11.18 -14.76
C ASP A 402 21.04 -9.66 -14.86
N ASP A 403 20.01 -8.85 -15.13
CA ASP A 403 20.15 -7.40 -15.21
C ASP A 403 20.60 -6.79 -13.86
N ILE A 404 21.42 -5.74 -13.92
CA ILE A 404 21.82 -4.99 -12.72
C ILE A 404 20.60 -4.28 -12.14
N LEU A 405 20.39 -4.38 -10.83
CA LEU A 405 19.29 -3.68 -10.16
C LEU A 405 19.44 -2.15 -10.25
N PRO A 406 18.34 -1.39 -10.45
CA PRO A 406 18.40 0.06 -10.65
C PRO A 406 19.20 0.83 -9.61
N TYR A 407 19.07 0.46 -8.32
CA TYR A 407 19.80 1.12 -7.23
C TYR A 407 21.33 1.06 -7.40
N TYR A 408 21.84 0.00 -8.04
CA TYR A 408 23.28 -0.19 -8.25
C TYR A 408 23.79 0.39 -9.58
N ARG A 409 22.90 0.86 -10.48
CA ARG A 409 23.30 1.48 -11.75
C ARG A 409 23.72 2.94 -11.60
N ASN A 410 23.25 3.62 -10.56
CA ASN A 410 23.53 5.03 -10.36
C ASN A 410 24.86 5.24 -9.61
N PRO A 411 25.72 6.15 -10.10
CA PRO A 411 26.97 6.49 -9.41
C PRO A 411 26.72 7.12 -8.03
N LYS A 412 27.74 7.07 -7.17
CA LYS A 412 27.75 7.67 -5.83
C LYS A 412 27.69 9.18 -5.85
#